data_AF-A0A937DN96-F1
#
_entry.id   AF-A0A937DN96-F1
#
_cell.length_a   1.000
_cell.length_b   1.000
_cell.length_c   1.000
_cell.angle_alpha   90.00
_cell.angle_beta   90.00
_cell.angle_gamma   90.00
#
_symmetry.space_group_name_H-M   'P 1'
#
loop_
_entity.id
_entity.type
_entity.pdbx_description
1 polymer ?
#
loop_
_entity_poly.entity_id
_entity_poly.type
_entity_poly.pdbx_seq_one_letter_code
_entity_poly.pdbx_strand_id
1 'polypeptide(L)'
;VVHGAQQVQEGSVVKLRLLQDVFIQQEKIPAGSFLFGLASMDQERLQIVIRSIPWSGKLFPVSLIVLGVDGIEGIYMPGSIEREVLKQSAEQAVHSFGGMGAGQTLSSQIANAGIGTAKNIFSRRARQVRVTIKSGYRVLLRDEKRREL
;
A
#
# COMPACT_ATOMS: atom_id res chain seq x y z
N VAL A 1 3.43 5.76 -17.27
CA VAL A 1 3.22 6.85 -16.28
C VAL A 1 2.05 6.53 -15.37
N VAL A 2 2.05 7.05 -14.15
CA VAL A 2 0.88 7.01 -13.27
C VAL A 2 -0.21 7.94 -13.83
N HIS A 3 -1.42 7.42 -13.97
CA HIS A 3 -2.54 8.15 -14.54
C HIS A 3 -3.42 8.74 -13.43
N GLY A 4 -3.57 10.06 -13.39
CA GLY A 4 -4.23 10.75 -12.27
C GLY A 4 -3.38 10.73 -10.98
N ALA A 5 -3.70 11.62 -10.04
CA ALA A 5 -3.15 11.53 -8.69
C ALA A 5 -3.90 10.44 -7.93
N GLN A 6 -3.18 9.59 -7.19
CA GLN A 6 -3.76 8.41 -6.55
C GLN A 6 -3.25 8.29 -5.11
N GLN A 7 -4.17 8.10 -4.17
CA GLN A 7 -3.83 7.62 -2.83
C GLN A 7 -3.78 6.11 -2.85
N VAL A 8 -2.67 5.55 -2.42
CA VAL A 8 -2.35 4.14 -2.56
C VAL A 8 -1.95 3.60 -1.19
N GLN A 9 -2.47 2.43 -0.87
CA GLN A 9 -2.10 1.60 0.27
C GLN A 9 -1.84 0.18 -0.22
N GLU A 10 -1.32 -0.69 0.62
CA GLU A 10 -1.11 -2.10 0.27
C GLU A 10 -2.38 -2.77 -0.33
N GLY A 11 -2.22 -3.57 -1.38
CA GLY A 11 -3.33 -4.18 -2.12
C GLY A 11 -4.17 -3.21 -2.96
N SER A 12 -3.86 -1.90 -3.00
CA SER A 12 -4.55 -0.97 -3.91
C SER A 12 -4.22 -1.28 -5.37
N VAL A 13 -5.15 -0.95 -6.27
CA VAL A 13 -4.89 -1.00 -7.71
C VAL A 13 -4.40 0.35 -8.19
N VAL A 14 -3.21 0.39 -8.77
CA VAL A 14 -2.63 1.60 -9.37
C VAL A 14 -2.93 1.62 -10.86
N LYS A 15 -3.56 2.72 -11.31
CA LYS A 15 -3.82 2.96 -12.74
C LYS A 15 -2.61 3.63 -13.40
N LEU A 16 -2.11 3.00 -14.45
CA LEU A 16 -0.98 3.45 -15.25
C LEU A 16 -1.45 3.68 -16.70
N ARG A 17 -0.68 4.47 -17.45
CA ARG A 17 -0.87 4.70 -18.88
C ARG A 17 0.43 4.47 -19.63
N LEU A 18 0.36 3.70 -20.73
CA LEU A 18 1.47 3.49 -21.65
C LEU A 18 1.85 4.80 -22.36
N LEU A 19 3.15 5.05 -22.46
CA LEU A 19 3.68 6.19 -23.22
C LEU A 19 4.06 5.82 -24.66
N GLN A 20 4.27 4.53 -24.92
CA GLN A 20 4.69 4.01 -26.21
C GLN A 20 3.94 2.71 -26.49
N ASP A 21 3.86 2.35 -27.77
CA ASP A 21 3.32 1.07 -28.20
C ASP A 21 4.15 -0.07 -27.58
N VAL A 22 3.48 -1.14 -27.15
CA VAL A 22 4.12 -2.37 -26.66
C VAL A 22 3.57 -3.56 -27.42
N PHE A 23 4.41 -4.57 -27.61
CA PHE A 23 4.02 -5.82 -28.28
C PHE A 23 3.98 -6.95 -27.26
N ILE A 24 2.82 -7.60 -27.14
CA ILE A 24 2.60 -8.72 -26.23
C ILE A 24 2.03 -9.87 -27.05
N GLN A 25 2.74 -11.00 -27.11
CA GLN A 25 2.33 -12.16 -27.91
C GLN A 25 1.97 -11.79 -29.37
N GLN A 26 2.79 -10.93 -30.00
CA GLN A 26 2.59 -10.39 -31.36
C GLN A 26 1.40 -9.41 -31.52
N GLU A 27 0.61 -9.18 -30.47
CA GLU A 27 -0.44 -8.16 -30.46
C GLU A 27 0.16 -6.79 -30.11
N LYS A 28 -0.18 -5.76 -30.89
CA LYS A 28 0.22 -4.39 -30.60
C LYS A 28 -0.77 -3.72 -29.66
N ILE A 29 -0.31 -3.33 -28.48
CA ILE A 29 -1.06 -2.50 -27.54
C ILE A 29 -0.54 -1.07 -27.67
N PRO A 30 -1.38 -0.12 -28.13
CA PRO A 30 -0.94 1.22 -28.46
C PRO A 30 -0.62 2.07 -27.23
N ALA A 31 0.21 3.08 -27.43
CA ALA A 31 0.41 4.17 -26.49
C ALA A 31 -0.94 4.77 -26.05
N GLY A 32 -1.04 5.20 -24.79
CA GLY A 32 -2.29 5.69 -24.22
C GLY A 32 -3.16 4.60 -23.58
N SER A 33 -2.91 3.33 -23.85
CA SER A 33 -3.63 2.22 -23.19
C SER A 33 -3.37 2.23 -21.68
N PHE A 34 -4.39 1.85 -20.90
CA PHE A 34 -4.30 1.78 -19.45
C PHE A 34 -3.83 0.42 -18.99
N LEU A 35 -2.98 0.42 -17.96
CA LEU A 35 -2.58 -0.77 -17.23
C LEU A 35 -3.00 -0.64 -15.77
N PHE A 36 -3.21 -1.77 -15.11
CA PHE A 36 -3.67 -1.83 -13.74
C PHE A 36 -2.77 -2.81 -12.98
N GLY A 37 -2.10 -2.32 -11.94
CA GLY A 37 -1.18 -3.12 -11.14
C GLY A 37 -1.57 -3.12 -9.67
N LEU A 38 -1.29 -4.23 -8.98
CA LEU A 38 -1.48 -4.36 -7.54
C LEU A 38 -0.28 -3.75 -6.82
N ALA A 39 -0.53 -2.86 -5.87
CA ALA A 39 0.49 -2.19 -5.08
C ALA A 39 0.83 -2.96 -3.80
N SER A 40 2.10 -3.02 -3.45
CA SER A 40 2.63 -3.46 -2.15
C SER A 40 3.69 -2.48 -1.66
N MET A 41 3.85 -2.39 -0.34
CA MET A 41 4.90 -1.57 0.26
C MET A 41 6.06 -2.47 0.66
N ASP A 42 7.26 -2.14 0.20
CA ASP A 42 8.50 -2.74 0.67
C ASP A 42 9.44 -1.60 1.11
N GLN A 43 9.63 -1.48 2.43
CA GLN A 43 10.34 -0.37 3.04
C GLN A 43 9.80 1.00 2.55
N GLU A 44 10.65 1.83 1.92
CA GLU A 44 10.28 3.11 1.33
C GLU A 44 9.97 3.01 -0.18
N ARG A 45 9.57 1.84 -0.66
CA ARG A 45 9.25 1.63 -2.07
C ARG A 45 7.85 1.05 -2.25
N LEU A 46 7.08 1.73 -3.09
CA LEU A 46 5.81 1.22 -3.56
C LEU A 46 6.06 0.32 -4.78
N GLN A 47 6.06 -0.98 -4.54
CA GLN A 47 6.09 -1.99 -5.59
C GLN A 47 4.73 -2.07 -6.26
N ILE A 48 4.73 -2.30 -7.58
CA ILE A 48 3.51 -2.47 -8.36
C ILE A 48 3.72 -3.62 -9.33
N VAL A 49 2.85 -4.63 -9.26
CA VAL A 49 2.89 -5.83 -10.10
C VAL A 49 1.66 -5.86 -11.01
N ILE A 50 1.87 -6.05 -12.32
CA ILE A 50 0.81 -6.19 -13.32
C ILE A 50 0.84 -7.64 -13.83
N ARG A 51 -0.27 -8.35 -13.63
CA ARG A 51 -0.40 -9.77 -13.97
C ARG A 51 -1.13 -10.03 -15.29
N SER A 52 -1.91 -9.05 -15.75
CA SER A 52 -2.64 -9.15 -16.99
C SER A 52 -2.91 -7.78 -17.60
N ILE A 53 -3.09 -7.75 -18.92
CA ILE A 53 -3.48 -6.56 -19.66
C ILE A 53 -4.73 -6.88 -20.46
N PRO A 54 -5.89 -6.27 -20.14
CA PRO A 54 -7.09 -6.42 -20.95
C PRO A 54 -6.94 -5.55 -22.22
N TRP A 55 -7.07 -6.17 -23.39
CA TRP A 55 -7.00 -5.47 -24.67
C TRP A 55 -7.85 -6.16 -25.73
N SER A 56 -8.63 -5.39 -26.49
CA SER A 56 -9.45 -5.89 -27.60
C SER A 56 -10.31 -7.12 -27.28
N GLY A 57 -10.96 -7.12 -26.10
CA GLY A 57 -11.82 -8.23 -25.64
C GLY A 57 -11.06 -9.48 -25.15
N LYS A 58 -9.73 -9.43 -25.11
CA LYS A 58 -8.85 -10.50 -24.62
C LYS A 58 -8.16 -10.08 -23.33
N LEU A 59 -7.79 -11.05 -22.50
CA LEU A 59 -6.96 -10.83 -21.31
C LEU A 59 -5.58 -11.44 -21.55
N PHE A 60 -4.57 -10.58 -21.75
CA PHE A 60 -3.20 -11.03 -22.01
C PHE A 60 -2.49 -11.28 -20.68
N PRO A 61 -2.06 -12.53 -20.36
CA PRO A 61 -1.27 -12.79 -19.17
C PRO A 61 0.13 -12.20 -19.33
N VAL A 62 0.61 -11.51 -18.29
CA VAL A 62 1.94 -10.88 -18.25
C VAL A 62 2.56 -11.03 -16.86
N SER A 63 3.83 -10.68 -16.72
CA SER A 63 4.53 -10.64 -15.43
C SER A 63 5.39 -9.38 -15.40
N LEU A 64 4.71 -8.22 -15.36
CA LEU A 64 5.40 -6.93 -15.36
C LEU A 64 5.52 -6.38 -13.94
N ILE A 65 6.69 -5.87 -13.63
CA ILE A 65 6.91 -5.04 -12.45
C ILE A 65 7.17 -3.59 -12.86
N VAL A 66 6.89 -2.69 -11.93
CA VAL A 66 7.19 -1.27 -12.06
C VAL A 66 8.53 -0.97 -11.42
N LEU A 67 9.42 -0.32 -12.17
CA LEU A 67 10.64 0.27 -11.66
C LEU A 67 10.49 1.79 -11.55
N GLY A 68 11.14 2.40 -10.56
CA GLY A 68 11.36 3.83 -10.53
C GLY A 68 12.20 4.31 -11.72
N VAL A 69 12.25 5.63 -11.91
CA VAL A 69 13.13 6.25 -12.93
C VAL A 69 14.62 6.06 -12.62
N ASP A 70 14.93 5.71 -11.37
CA ASP A 70 16.25 5.30 -10.90
C ASP A 70 16.62 3.86 -11.31
N GLY A 71 15.71 3.13 -11.97
CA GLY A 71 15.92 1.75 -12.43
C GLY A 71 15.76 0.69 -11.33
N ILE A 72 15.44 1.09 -10.11
CA ILE A 72 15.24 0.18 -8.97
C ILE A 72 13.77 -0.20 -8.89
N GLU A 73 13.49 -1.42 -8.42
CA GLU A 73 12.12 -1.91 -8.26
C GLU A 73 11.30 -1.06 -7.29
N GLY A 74 10.07 -0.75 -7.72
CA GLY A 74 9.15 0.09 -6.97
C GLY A 74 9.46 1.60 -7.07
N ILE A 75 8.45 2.39 -6.76
CA ILE A 75 8.53 3.85 -6.75
C ILE A 75 9.00 4.30 -5.37
N TYR A 76 10.04 5.13 -5.31
CA TYR A 76 10.52 5.69 -4.04
C TYR A 76 9.46 6.57 -3.37
N MET A 77 9.10 6.22 -2.13
CA MET A 77 8.06 6.82 -1.29
C MET A 77 8.64 7.12 0.10
N PRO A 78 9.39 8.23 0.26
CA PRO A 78 10.04 8.57 1.52
C PRO A 78 9.03 8.80 2.65
N GLY A 79 9.36 8.36 3.87
CA GLY A 79 8.57 8.62 5.08
C GLY A 79 7.25 7.83 5.17
N SER A 80 7.10 6.76 4.38
CA SER A 80 5.94 5.89 4.37
C SER A 80 5.77 5.08 5.66
N ILE A 81 6.85 4.77 6.38
CA ILE A 81 6.82 3.91 7.59
C ILE A 81 6.92 4.73 8.89
N GLU A 82 7.66 5.84 8.91
CA GLU A 82 8.13 6.46 10.15
C GLU A 82 7.09 7.28 10.93
N ARG A 83 6.05 7.82 10.29
CA ARG A 83 5.08 8.69 10.99
C ARG A 83 4.06 7.94 11.85
N GLU A 84 3.91 6.64 11.67
CA GLU A 84 2.90 5.84 12.37
C GLU A 84 3.44 5.23 13.67
N VAL A 85 4.68 4.71 13.64
CA VAL A 85 5.34 4.12 14.81
C VAL A 85 5.54 5.15 15.92
N LEU A 86 5.98 6.37 15.56
CA LEU A 86 6.19 7.45 16.53
C LEU A 86 4.90 7.89 17.23
N LYS A 87 3.76 7.88 16.54
CA LYS A 87 2.46 8.25 17.14
C LYS A 87 1.94 7.17 18.08
N GLN A 88 2.06 5.89 17.72
CA GLN A 88 1.65 4.80 18.61
C GLN A 88 2.46 4.76 19.90
N SER A 89 3.78 5.02 19.84
CA SER A 89 4.62 5.09 21.03
C SER A 89 4.29 6.29 21.94
N ALA A 90 3.96 7.45 21.36
CA ALA A 90 3.54 8.62 22.13
C ALA A 90 2.16 8.42 22.81
N GLU A 91 1.19 7.82 22.11
CA GLU A 91 -0.13 7.50 22.67
C GLU A 91 -0.04 6.46 23.80
N GLN A 92 0.82 5.44 23.67
CA GLN A 92 1.08 4.47 24.76
C GLN A 92 1.79 5.11 25.95
N ALA A 93 2.72 6.04 25.73
CA ALA A 93 3.38 6.76 26.82
C ALA A 93 2.40 7.66 27.59
N VAL A 94 1.48 8.34 26.91
CA VAL A 94 0.43 9.17 27.56
C VAL A 94 -0.54 8.30 28.36
N HIS A 95 -0.95 7.14 27.83
CA HIS A 95 -1.79 6.21 28.57
C HIS A 95 -1.08 5.53 29.74
N SER A 96 0.25 5.37 29.68
CA SER A 96 1.03 4.79 30.77
C SER A 96 1.47 5.80 31.83
N PHE A 97 1.49 7.11 31.53
CA PHE A 97 1.85 8.17 32.49
C PHE A 97 0.65 8.90 33.13
N GLY A 98 -0.58 8.67 32.66
CA GLY A 98 -1.80 9.21 33.29
C GLY A 98 -2.29 8.47 34.54
N GLY A 99 -1.57 7.45 35.03
CA GLY A 99 -2.01 6.59 36.13
C GLY A 99 -1.10 6.56 37.38
N MET A 100 -0.05 7.38 37.45
CA MET A 100 0.84 7.41 38.61
C MET A 100 0.74 8.77 39.33
N GLY A 101 -0.33 8.93 40.10
CA GLY A 101 -0.50 10.09 40.97
C GLY A 101 -1.77 10.06 41.82
N ALA A 102 -1.59 9.73 43.09
CA ALA A 102 -2.49 9.93 44.24
C ALA A 102 -3.66 8.92 44.39
N GLY A 103 -3.59 8.19 45.51
CA GLY A 103 -4.40 7.00 45.78
C GLY A 103 -5.90 7.21 45.86
N GLN A 104 -6.61 6.11 45.63
CA GLN A 104 -7.93 5.82 46.19
C GLN A 104 -8.21 4.31 46.01
N THR A 105 -8.05 3.59 47.12
CA THR A 105 -8.78 2.37 47.51
C THR A 105 -9.05 1.29 46.45
N LEU A 106 -8.18 0.27 46.42
CA LEU A 106 -8.40 -1.05 45.81
C LEU A 106 -9.43 -1.91 46.60
N SER A 107 -10.34 -1.29 47.34
CA SER A 107 -11.21 -2.01 48.26
C SER A 107 -12.67 -1.72 47.93
N SER A 108 -13.37 -2.81 47.64
CA SER A 108 -14.83 -2.95 47.67
C SER A 108 -15.58 -2.62 46.37
N GLN A 109 -15.90 -3.66 45.61
CA GLN A 109 -17.28 -4.18 45.45
C GLN A 109 -17.42 -4.92 44.11
N ILE A 110 -17.08 -6.20 44.15
CA ILE A 110 -17.69 -7.20 43.26
C ILE A 110 -19.09 -7.42 43.84
N ALA A 111 -20.05 -6.61 43.40
CA ALA A 111 -21.45 -6.74 43.79
C ALA A 111 -22.31 -6.75 42.51
N ASN A 112 -22.73 -7.96 42.13
CA ASN A 112 -23.93 -8.28 41.36
C ASN A 112 -24.50 -7.19 40.44
N ALA A 113 -23.99 -7.10 39.22
CA ALA A 113 -24.75 -6.59 38.09
C ALA A 113 -24.32 -7.34 36.83
N GLY A 114 -25.10 -8.36 36.47
CA GLY A 114 -25.01 -8.93 35.13
C GLY A 114 -25.42 -7.86 34.13
N ILE A 115 -24.48 -7.36 33.34
CA ILE A 115 -24.67 -6.74 32.03
C ILE A 115 -23.32 -6.80 31.31
N GLY A 116 -23.38 -7.19 30.06
CA GLY A 116 -22.25 -7.68 29.27
C GLY A 116 -21.07 -6.73 29.16
N THR A 117 -19.88 -7.32 29.13
CA THR A 117 -18.76 -6.75 28.39
C THR A 117 -18.34 -7.77 27.35
N ALA A 118 -19.12 -7.82 26.29
CA ALA A 118 -18.74 -8.49 25.08
C ALA A 118 -17.42 -7.89 24.56
N LYS A 119 -16.48 -8.78 24.23
CA LYS A 119 -15.50 -8.60 23.15
C LYS A 119 -14.57 -7.39 23.32
N ASN A 120 -13.46 -7.59 24.06
CA ASN A 120 -12.19 -6.94 23.73
C ASN A 120 -11.63 -7.50 22.40
N ILE A 121 -12.41 -7.43 21.32
CA ILE A 121 -11.91 -7.51 19.96
C ILE A 121 -11.59 -6.06 19.55
N PHE A 122 -10.66 -5.44 20.26
CA PHE A 122 -9.90 -4.35 19.67
C PHE A 122 -8.89 -5.00 18.74
N SER A 123 -9.38 -5.48 17.59
CA SER A 123 -8.56 -5.84 16.46
C SER A 123 -7.64 -4.66 16.22
N ARG A 124 -6.34 -4.88 16.43
CA ARG A 124 -5.25 -3.99 16.06
C ARG A 124 -5.41 -3.74 14.57
N ARG A 125 -6.24 -2.76 14.19
CA ARG A 125 -6.28 -2.20 12.83
C ARG A 125 -4.91 -1.58 12.67
N ALA A 126 -3.95 -2.39 12.23
CA ALA A 126 -2.68 -1.93 11.69
C ALA A 126 -3.09 -0.91 10.63
N ARG A 127 -2.95 0.36 10.98
CA ARG A 127 -3.43 1.46 10.18
C ARG A 127 -2.54 1.43 8.94
N GLN A 128 -3.18 1.21 7.81
CA GLN A 128 -2.48 0.81 6.60
C GLN A 128 -1.75 2.03 6.04
N VAL A 129 -0.43 1.91 5.86
CA VAL A 129 0.43 2.96 5.30
C VAL A 129 -0.19 3.46 3.99
N ARG A 130 -0.48 4.76 3.94
CA ARG A 130 -1.14 5.42 2.81
C ARG A 130 -0.17 6.44 2.20
N VAL A 131 0.17 6.25 0.93
CA VAL A 131 1.05 7.14 0.16
C VAL A 131 0.27 7.83 -0.96
N THR A 132 0.72 9.01 -1.38
CA THR A 132 0.12 9.73 -2.51
C THR A 132 1.10 9.77 -3.67
N ILE A 133 0.68 9.25 -4.81
CA ILE A 133 1.46 9.33 -6.05
C ILE A 133 0.88 10.43 -6.93
N LYS A 134 1.75 11.33 -7.40
CA LYS A 134 1.36 12.43 -8.29
C LYS A 134 1.00 11.91 -9.68
N SER A 135 0.06 12.58 -10.33
CA SER A 135 -0.24 12.30 -11.74
C SER A 135 0.98 12.53 -12.63
N GLY A 136 1.13 11.70 -13.66
CA GLY A 136 2.22 11.83 -14.61
C GLY A 136 3.56 11.31 -14.10
N TYR A 137 3.63 10.77 -12.88
CA TYR A 137 4.86 10.17 -12.36
C TYR A 137 5.37 9.11 -13.34
N ARG A 138 6.60 9.30 -13.82
CA ARG A 138 7.24 8.41 -14.81
C ARG A 138 7.76 7.17 -14.11
N VAL A 139 7.56 6.04 -14.76
CA VAL A 139 8.00 4.73 -14.29
C VAL A 139 8.41 3.90 -15.50
N LEU A 140 9.24 2.90 -15.25
CA LEU A 140 9.59 1.90 -16.25
C LEU A 140 8.81 0.61 -15.98
N LEU A 141 8.56 -0.15 -17.04
CA LEU A 141 7.96 -1.48 -16.95
C LEU A 141 9.02 -2.50 -17.34
N ARG A 142 9.19 -3.53 -16.52
CA ARG A 142 10.09 -4.65 -16.82
C ARG A 142 9.31 -5.95 -16.77
N ASP A 143 9.52 -6.80 -17.77
CA ASP A 143 9.01 -8.17 -17.77
C ASP A 143 9.93 -9.07 -16.95
N GLU A 144 9.42 -9.67 -15.89
CA GLU A 144 10.19 -10.56 -15.01
C GLU A 144 10.57 -11.87 -15.69
N LYS A 145 9.76 -12.33 -16.65
CA LYS A 145 10.02 -13.59 -17.37
C LYS A 145 11.06 -13.42 -18.46
N ARG A 146 11.27 -12.18 -18.90
CA ARG A 146 12.28 -11.82 -19.89
C ARG A 146 13.55 -11.43 -19.15
N ARG A 147 14.23 -12.41 -18.54
CA ARG A 147 15.64 -12.25 -18.15
C ARG A 147 16.45 -12.19 -19.45
N GLU A 148 17.10 -11.06 -19.69
CA GLU A 148 18.12 -10.97 -20.73
C GLU A 148 19.25 -11.94 -20.35
N LEU A 149 19.59 -12.83 -21.28
CA LEU A 149 20.78 -13.70 -21.24
C LEU A 149 21.97 -12.90 -21.77
#